data_AF-A0A200I198-F1
#
_entry.id   AF-A0A200I198-F1
#
_cell.length_a   1.000
_cell.length_b   1.000
_cell.length_c   1.000
_cell.angle_alpha   90.00
_cell.angle_beta   90.00
_cell.angle_gamma   90.00
#
_symmetry.space_group_name_H-M   'P 1'
#
loop_
_entity.id
_entity.type
_entity.pdbx_description
1 polymer ?
#
loop_
_entity_poly.entity_id
_entity_poly.type
_entity_poly.pdbx_seq_one_letter_code
_entity_poly.pdbx_strand_id
1 'polypeptide(L)'
;MTYYWTFLSGKQATQPITLYHHDQQRSGLAVQEFLGEYDGYVHCDMWSAYRQLPKAKLVGCWAHVRRKFFEATPKQADKKSLGRKGLDYCDQMFSLEASWAELSSAERLCKRKERLAPLMTTFFDWCRNQSVLPGSKLGRAITYALKYEETFKTVLTDGSLVLSNNLAERAIKGLVMGRKNWLFSQSFEGAKSSAIILSLLETAKRNGLDSEKYLTYLLEKLPNEESFAKKAVLEAYLPWSETVQADCK
;
A
#
# COMPACT_ATOMS: atom_id res chain seq x y z
N MET A 1 9.04 -20.72 -9.43
CA MET A 1 8.33 -19.43 -9.62
C MET A 1 8.94 -18.42 -8.66
N THR A 2 9.06 -17.16 -9.05
CA THR A 2 9.62 -16.07 -8.25
C THR A 2 8.63 -14.91 -8.17
N TYR A 3 8.83 -13.99 -7.23
CA TYR A 3 7.84 -12.97 -6.87
C TYR A 3 8.47 -11.60 -6.71
N TYR A 4 7.74 -10.57 -7.12
CA TYR A 4 8.05 -9.19 -6.78
C TYR A 4 7.18 -8.75 -5.62
N TRP A 5 7.82 -8.14 -4.64
CA TRP A 5 7.23 -7.45 -3.52
C TRP A 5 7.40 -5.95 -3.75
N THR A 6 6.39 -5.17 -3.40
CA THR A 6 6.45 -3.70 -3.49
C THR A 6 6.26 -3.11 -2.11
N PHE A 7 7.25 -2.34 -1.67
CA PHE A 7 7.25 -1.62 -0.42
C PHE A 7 7.29 -0.13 -0.72
N LEU A 8 6.50 0.65 -0.02
CA LEU A 8 6.41 2.08 -0.27
C LEU A 8 6.06 2.81 1.02
N SER A 9 6.68 3.97 1.21
CA SER A 9 6.30 4.84 2.31
C SER A 9 4.90 5.43 2.10
N GLY A 10 4.24 5.78 3.21
CA GLY A 10 2.87 6.27 3.23
C GLY A 10 2.64 7.52 2.39
N LYS A 11 1.37 7.86 2.14
CA LYS A 11 0.99 9.01 1.29
C LYS A 11 1.58 10.34 1.78
N GLN A 12 1.72 10.50 3.09
CA GLN A 12 2.20 11.73 3.73
C GLN A 12 3.69 11.68 4.12
N ALA A 13 4.46 10.70 3.63
CA ALA A 13 5.89 10.63 3.90
C ALA A 13 6.61 11.85 3.29
N THR A 14 7.44 12.53 4.09
CA THR A 14 8.26 13.67 3.65
C THR A 14 9.32 13.26 2.63
N GLN A 15 9.85 12.04 2.78
CA GLN A 15 10.78 11.40 1.86
C GLN A 15 10.08 10.17 1.27
N PRO A 16 9.29 10.35 0.19
CA PRO A 16 8.51 9.26 -0.38
C PRO A 16 9.42 8.25 -1.11
N ILE A 17 9.20 6.96 -0.87
CA ILE A 17 10.04 5.87 -1.39
C ILE A 17 9.16 4.79 -2.03
N THR A 18 9.60 4.22 -3.15
CA THR A 18 9.04 3.00 -3.73
C THR A 18 10.16 2.01 -3.98
N LEU A 19 10.11 0.86 -3.31
CA LEU A 19 11.06 -0.23 -3.45
C LEU A 19 10.36 -1.46 -4.04
N TYR A 20 11.02 -2.08 -5.00
CA TYR A 20 10.70 -3.41 -5.51
C TYR A 20 11.74 -4.38 -5.01
N HIS A 21 11.28 -5.49 -4.45
CA HIS A 21 12.13 -6.55 -3.95
C HIS A 21 11.75 -7.86 -4.64
N HIS A 22 12.72 -8.53 -5.25
CA HIS A 22 12.49 -9.79 -5.95
C HIS A 22 12.98 -10.95 -5.11
N ASP A 23 12.08 -11.92 -4.85
CA ASP A 23 12.36 -13.06 -3.98
C ASP A 23 11.83 -14.37 -4.59
N GLN A 24 12.41 -15.51 -4.19
CA GLN A 24 11.95 -16.83 -4.62
C GLN A 24 10.66 -17.27 -3.90
N GLN A 25 10.40 -16.72 -2.73
CA GLN A 25 9.31 -17.08 -1.86
C GLN A 25 8.16 -16.08 -1.95
N ARG A 26 6.94 -16.63 -1.99
CA ARG A 26 5.71 -15.91 -1.69
C ARG A 26 5.27 -16.31 -0.28
N SER A 27 6.04 -15.88 0.72
CA SER A 27 5.85 -16.23 2.12
C SER A 27 5.94 -14.98 3.01
N GLY A 28 5.47 -15.07 4.25
CA GLY A 28 5.69 -14.00 5.22
C GLY A 28 7.15 -13.85 5.64
N LEU A 29 7.98 -14.88 5.43
CA LEU A 29 9.42 -14.83 5.68
C LEU A 29 10.09 -13.73 4.83
N ALA A 30 9.78 -13.65 3.53
CA ALA A 30 10.33 -12.60 2.67
C ALA A 30 9.98 -11.18 3.17
N VAL A 31 8.77 -10.99 3.72
CA VAL A 31 8.35 -9.70 4.31
C VAL A 31 9.09 -9.42 5.61
N GLN A 32 9.26 -10.44 6.46
CA GLN A 32 9.96 -10.34 7.74
C GLN A 32 11.46 -10.08 7.55
N GLU A 33 12.11 -10.76 6.61
CA GLU A 33 13.52 -10.54 6.27
C GLU A 33 13.73 -9.12 5.72
N PHE A 34 12.81 -8.62 4.90
CA PHE A 34 12.90 -7.28 4.33
C PHE A 34 12.64 -6.17 5.37
N LEU A 35 11.61 -6.30 6.20
CA LEU A 35 11.23 -5.26 7.18
C LEU A 35 11.96 -5.40 8.51
N GLY A 36 12.55 -6.55 8.81
CA GLY A 36 13.22 -6.85 10.07
C GLY A 36 12.29 -6.57 11.27
N GLU A 37 12.80 -5.76 12.20
CA GLU A 37 12.14 -5.41 13.47
C GLU A 37 11.22 -4.18 13.38
N TYR A 38 10.75 -3.83 12.17
CA TYR A 38 9.88 -2.67 11.95
C TYR A 38 8.63 -2.72 12.85
N ASP A 39 8.43 -1.67 13.64
CA ASP A 39 7.38 -1.53 14.65
C ASP A 39 6.31 -0.46 14.29
N GLY A 40 6.44 0.14 13.11
CA GLY A 40 5.49 1.12 12.59
C GLY A 40 4.24 0.49 11.94
N TYR A 41 3.61 1.23 11.04
CA TYR A 41 2.37 0.81 10.39
C TYR A 41 2.60 0.13 9.04
N VAL A 42 1.91 -0.98 8.79
CA VAL A 42 1.97 -1.70 7.49
C VAL A 42 0.57 -1.82 6.90
N HIS A 43 0.34 -1.09 5.80
CA HIS A 43 -0.90 -1.21 5.03
C HIS A 43 -0.91 -2.48 4.18
N CYS A 44 -1.94 -3.33 4.34
CA CYS A 44 -2.01 -4.59 3.62
C CYS A 44 -3.44 -5.02 3.25
N ASP A 45 -3.54 -6.01 2.38
CA ASP A 45 -4.78 -6.67 1.96
C ASP A 45 -5.24 -7.78 2.93
N MET A 46 -4.60 -7.86 4.10
CA MET A 46 -4.79 -8.89 5.12
C MET A 46 -4.45 -10.31 4.64
N TRP A 47 -3.59 -10.46 3.64
CA TRP A 47 -3.01 -11.76 3.36
C TRP A 47 -2.21 -12.28 4.57
N SER A 48 -2.22 -13.60 4.77
CA SER A 48 -1.74 -14.23 6.00
C SER A 48 -0.25 -14.01 6.27
N ALA A 49 0.54 -13.76 5.23
CA ALA A 49 1.97 -13.48 5.32
C ALA A 49 2.28 -12.25 6.19
N TYR A 50 1.51 -11.17 6.07
CA TYR A 50 1.76 -9.92 6.80
C TYR A 50 1.52 -10.05 8.31
N ARG A 51 0.71 -11.03 8.73
CA ARG A 51 0.44 -11.31 10.14
C ARG A 51 1.60 -12.00 10.87
N GLN A 52 2.68 -12.30 10.16
CA GLN A 52 3.92 -12.84 10.73
C GLN A 52 4.84 -11.73 11.24
N LEU A 53 4.54 -10.45 10.95
CA LEU A 53 5.27 -9.31 11.48
C LEU A 53 4.87 -9.07 12.95
N PRO A 54 5.74 -9.35 13.93
CA PRO A 54 5.35 -9.38 15.34
C PRO A 54 5.18 -7.99 15.96
N LYS A 55 5.91 -6.99 15.46
CA LYS A 55 5.94 -5.63 16.00
C LYS A 55 5.10 -4.64 15.20
N ALA A 56 4.98 -4.85 13.88
CA ALA A 56 4.29 -3.94 13.01
C ALA A 56 2.78 -3.89 13.30
N LYS A 57 2.23 -2.69 13.34
CA LYS A 57 0.78 -2.47 13.44
C LYS A 57 0.17 -2.55 12.04
N LEU A 58 -0.59 -3.62 11.78
CA LEU A 58 -1.24 -3.79 10.49
C LEU A 58 -2.39 -2.78 10.32
N VAL A 59 -2.55 -2.30 9.09
CA VAL A 59 -3.64 -1.41 8.68
C VAL A 59 -4.37 -2.04 7.50
N GLY A 60 -5.62 -2.44 7.74
CA GLY A 60 -6.41 -3.19 6.75
C GLY A 60 -6.89 -2.30 5.61
N CYS A 61 -6.82 -2.81 4.38
CA CYS A 61 -7.34 -2.11 3.20
C CYS A 61 -8.86 -2.28 3.04
N TRP A 62 -9.62 -1.20 3.24
CA TRP A 62 -11.07 -1.20 3.03
C TRP A 62 -11.50 -1.36 1.58
N ALA A 63 -10.63 -1.10 0.60
CA ALA A 63 -10.95 -1.36 -0.80
C ALA A 63 -11.16 -2.87 -1.06
N HIS A 64 -10.48 -3.74 -0.29
CA HIS A 64 -10.69 -5.19 -0.35
C HIS A 64 -12.03 -5.59 0.28
N VAL A 65 -12.41 -4.98 1.40
CA VAL A 65 -13.75 -5.17 2.00
C VAL A 65 -14.81 -4.77 0.99
N ARG A 66 -14.71 -3.56 0.44
CA ARG A 66 -15.61 -3.02 -0.58
C ARG A 66 -15.72 -3.93 -1.81
N ARG A 67 -14.59 -4.42 -2.35
CA ARG A 67 -14.56 -5.34 -3.50
C ARG A 67 -15.32 -6.64 -3.20
N LYS A 68 -15.18 -7.21 -2.01
CA LYS A 68 -15.90 -8.44 -1.63
C LYS A 68 -17.42 -8.22 -1.57
N PHE A 69 -17.88 -7.10 -1.02
CA PHE A 69 -19.31 -6.76 -1.04
C PHE A 69 -19.83 -6.49 -2.46
N PHE A 70 -19.03 -5.81 -3.29
CA PHE A 70 -19.35 -5.62 -4.70
C PHE A 70 -19.50 -6.96 -5.44
N GLU A 71 -18.55 -7.88 -5.30
CA GLU A 71 -18.59 -9.21 -5.93
C GLU A 71 -19.74 -10.09 -5.42
N ALA A 72 -20.18 -9.85 -4.17
CA ALA A 72 -21.34 -10.49 -3.56
C ALA A 72 -22.67 -9.87 -3.99
N THR A 73 -22.66 -8.71 -4.65
CA THR A 73 -23.87 -8.00 -5.08
C THR A 73 -24.24 -8.40 -6.51
N PRO A 74 -25.44 -8.99 -6.75
CA PRO A 74 -25.92 -9.27 -8.09
C PRO A 74 -26.05 -7.99 -8.95
N LYS A 75 -25.88 -8.12 -10.27
CA LYS A 75 -25.95 -6.96 -11.20
C LYS A 75 -27.30 -6.23 -11.18
N GLN A 76 -28.39 -6.95 -10.92
CA GLN A 76 -29.77 -6.43 -10.84
C GLN A 76 -30.26 -6.36 -9.39
N ALA A 77 -29.34 -6.25 -8.43
CA ALA A 77 -29.70 -6.17 -7.01
C ALA A 77 -30.54 -4.92 -6.72
N ASP A 78 -31.60 -5.11 -5.95
CA ASP A 78 -32.36 -4.00 -5.41
C ASP A 78 -31.56 -3.26 -4.31
N LYS A 79 -32.07 -2.10 -3.89
CA LYS A 79 -31.48 -1.32 -2.78
C LYS A 79 -31.58 -2.05 -1.43
N LYS A 80 -32.36 -3.13 -1.33
CA LYS A 80 -32.54 -3.92 -0.09
C LYS A 80 -31.53 -5.06 0.02
N SER A 81 -30.81 -5.39 -1.07
CA SER A 81 -29.78 -6.41 -1.08
C SER A 81 -28.73 -6.14 0.00
N LEU A 82 -28.43 -7.15 0.80
CA LEU A 82 -27.41 -7.07 1.83
C LEU A 82 -26.02 -6.76 1.26
N GLY A 83 -25.71 -7.30 0.08
CA GLY A 83 -24.45 -6.98 -0.63
C GLY A 83 -24.38 -5.49 -0.97
N ARG A 84 -25.48 -4.93 -1.48
CA ARG A 84 -25.60 -3.50 -1.79
C ARG A 84 -25.48 -2.64 -0.54
N LYS A 85 -26.15 -3.01 0.54
CA LYS A 85 -26.05 -2.30 1.82
C LYS A 85 -24.63 -2.26 2.37
N GLY A 86 -23.90 -3.38 2.31
CA GLY A 86 -22.48 -3.42 2.69
C GLY A 86 -21.58 -2.56 1.80
N LEU A 87 -21.87 -2.52 0.49
CA LEU A 87 -21.21 -1.62 -0.45
C LEU A 87 -21.49 -0.14 -0.13
N ASP A 88 -22.73 0.21 0.18
CA ASP A 88 -23.14 1.57 0.51
C ASP A 88 -22.48 2.06 1.81
N TYR A 89 -22.25 1.20 2.80
CA TYR A 89 -21.43 1.55 3.98
C TYR A 89 -19.98 1.88 3.59
N CYS A 90 -19.36 1.03 2.76
CA CYS A 90 -18.00 1.27 2.29
C CYS A 90 -17.92 2.57 1.48
N ASP A 91 -18.89 2.83 0.60
CA ASP A 91 -18.97 4.05 -0.20
C ASP A 91 -19.09 5.31 0.67
N GLN A 92 -19.88 5.25 1.73
CA GLN A 92 -19.95 6.34 2.71
C GLN A 92 -18.61 6.59 3.40
N MET A 93 -17.90 5.54 3.83
CA MET A 93 -16.57 5.67 4.43
C MET A 93 -15.56 6.31 3.47
N PHE A 94 -15.54 5.87 2.20
CA PHE A 94 -14.68 6.45 1.18
C PHE A 94 -15.05 7.89 0.83
N SER A 95 -16.35 8.22 0.81
CA SER A 95 -16.84 9.59 0.57
C SER A 95 -16.41 10.55 1.68
N LEU A 96 -16.54 10.12 2.94
CA LEU A 96 -16.04 10.88 4.09
C LEU A 96 -14.53 11.14 3.98
N GLU A 97 -13.73 10.10 3.74
CA GLU A 97 -12.28 10.24 3.57
C GLU A 97 -11.90 11.16 2.40
N ALA A 98 -12.63 11.08 1.28
CA ALA A 98 -12.42 11.97 0.14
C ALA A 98 -12.70 13.44 0.51
N SER A 99 -13.73 13.71 1.30
CA SER A 99 -14.04 15.06 1.79
C SER A 99 -12.98 15.62 2.75
N TRP A 100 -12.07 14.79 3.25
CA TRP A 100 -10.99 15.16 4.18
C TRP A 100 -9.59 15.07 3.54
N ALA A 101 -9.52 15.03 2.21
CA ALA A 101 -8.26 14.86 1.47
C ALA A 101 -7.25 15.97 1.78
N GLU A 102 -7.72 17.21 1.86
CA GLU A 102 -6.89 18.42 2.07
C GLU A 102 -6.68 18.77 3.55
N LEU A 103 -7.32 18.05 4.48
CA LEU A 103 -7.12 18.28 5.91
C LEU A 103 -5.73 17.83 6.36
N SER A 104 -5.20 18.50 7.38
CA SER A 104 -4.00 18.03 8.08
C SER A 104 -4.27 16.66 8.74
N SER A 105 -3.20 15.94 9.07
CA SER A 105 -3.30 14.63 9.72
C SER A 105 -4.05 14.73 11.06
N ALA A 106 -3.83 15.81 11.82
CA ALA A 106 -4.52 16.04 13.09
C ALA A 106 -6.03 16.27 12.91
N GLU A 107 -6.42 17.14 11.98
CA GLU A 107 -7.82 17.43 11.68
C GLU A 107 -8.54 16.20 11.11
N ARG A 108 -7.89 15.47 10.20
CA ARG A 108 -8.42 14.22 9.65
C ARG A 108 -8.65 13.20 10.75
N LEU A 109 -7.73 13.06 11.71
CA LEU A 109 -7.89 12.16 12.85
C LEU A 109 -9.09 12.56 13.73
N CYS A 110 -9.29 13.86 13.97
CA CYS A 110 -10.46 14.36 14.68
C CYS A 110 -11.76 13.97 13.96
N LYS A 111 -11.84 14.22 12.64
CA LYS A 111 -13.01 13.86 11.83
C LYS A 111 -13.24 12.35 11.76
N ARG A 112 -12.17 11.54 11.75
CA ARG A 112 -12.28 10.08 11.83
C ARG A 112 -12.92 9.63 13.14
N LYS A 113 -12.50 10.17 14.28
CA LYS A 113 -13.09 9.85 15.59
C LYS A 113 -14.56 10.28 15.67
N GLU A 114 -14.88 11.47 15.16
CA GLU A 114 -16.23 12.04 15.21
C GLU A 114 -17.22 11.31 14.27
N ARG A 115 -16.79 11.00 13.03
CA ARG A 115 -17.71 10.58 11.96
C ARG A 115 -17.43 9.18 11.41
N LEU A 116 -16.16 8.81 11.22
CA LEU A 116 -15.80 7.52 10.63
C LEU A 116 -15.93 6.37 11.65
N ALA A 117 -15.52 6.59 12.90
CA ALA A 117 -15.56 5.57 13.94
C ALA A 117 -17.01 5.09 14.22
N PRO A 118 -18.01 5.97 14.42
CA PRO A 118 -19.40 5.52 14.59
C PRO A 118 -19.96 4.78 13.37
N LEU A 119 -19.57 5.20 12.15
CA LEU A 119 -19.96 4.54 10.91
C LEU A 119 -19.36 3.12 10.82
N MET A 120 -18.09 2.96 11.18
CA MET A 120 -17.44 1.64 11.26
C MET A 120 -18.11 0.74 12.29
N THR A 121 -18.38 1.25 13.50
CA THR A 121 -19.11 0.50 14.54
C THR A 121 -20.46 0.02 14.01
N THR A 122 -21.24 0.93 13.41
CA THR A 122 -22.55 0.60 12.82
C THR A 122 -22.44 -0.47 11.73
N PHE A 123 -21.41 -0.38 10.87
CA PHE A 123 -21.14 -1.38 9.85
C PHE A 123 -20.81 -2.76 10.43
N PHE A 124 -19.95 -2.83 11.45
CA PHE A 124 -19.58 -4.10 12.08
C PHE A 124 -20.76 -4.71 12.87
N ASP A 125 -21.52 -3.90 13.60
CA ASP A 125 -22.74 -4.34 14.27
C ASP A 125 -23.77 -4.86 13.28
N TRP A 126 -23.95 -4.15 12.15
CA TRP A 126 -24.77 -4.64 11.05
C TRP A 126 -24.27 -5.99 10.54
N CYS A 127 -22.96 -6.15 10.31
CA CYS A 127 -22.38 -7.42 9.85
C CYS A 127 -22.66 -8.59 10.82
N ARG A 128 -22.53 -8.39 12.13
CA ARG A 128 -22.82 -9.43 13.16
C ARG A 128 -24.28 -9.85 13.19
N ASN A 129 -25.19 -8.94 12.84
CA ASN A 129 -26.63 -9.19 12.82
C ASN A 129 -27.13 -9.88 11.54
N GLN A 130 -26.24 -10.23 10.60
CA GLN A 130 -26.65 -10.90 9.36
C GLN A 130 -26.61 -12.42 9.51
N SER A 131 -27.73 -13.08 9.21
CA SER A 131 -27.79 -14.54 9.06
C SER A 131 -27.63 -14.91 7.58
N VAL A 132 -26.41 -15.30 7.19
CA VAL A 132 -26.07 -15.64 5.80
C VAL A 132 -25.28 -16.95 5.73
N LEU A 133 -25.41 -17.67 4.62
CA LEU A 133 -24.65 -18.90 4.40
C LEU A 133 -23.13 -18.58 4.37
N PRO A 134 -22.29 -19.16 5.25
CA PRO A 134 -20.87 -18.81 5.35
C PRO A 134 -20.07 -18.98 4.05
N GLY A 135 -20.41 -19.99 3.24
CA GLY A 135 -19.73 -20.27 1.95
C GLY A 135 -20.17 -19.36 0.80
N SER A 136 -21.28 -18.62 0.95
CA SER A 136 -21.74 -17.68 -0.06
C SER A 136 -20.73 -16.53 -0.24
N LYS A 137 -20.81 -15.80 -1.37
CA LYS A 137 -19.95 -14.63 -1.58
C LYS A 137 -20.16 -13.57 -0.48
N LEU A 138 -21.42 -13.36 -0.08
CA LEU A 138 -21.78 -12.43 0.99
C LEU A 138 -21.28 -12.91 2.35
N GLY A 139 -21.46 -14.20 2.68
CA GLY A 139 -20.91 -14.81 3.89
C GLY A 139 -19.39 -14.66 3.98
N ARG A 140 -18.68 -14.87 2.87
CA ARG A 140 -17.22 -14.63 2.80
C ARG A 140 -16.85 -13.15 2.98
N ALA A 141 -17.65 -12.21 2.47
CA ALA A 141 -17.42 -10.78 2.65
C ALA A 141 -17.57 -10.37 4.13
N ILE A 142 -18.66 -10.80 4.77
CA ILE A 142 -18.96 -10.52 6.19
C ILE A 142 -17.92 -11.18 7.10
N THR A 143 -17.61 -12.46 6.89
CA THR A 143 -16.58 -13.17 7.65
C THR A 143 -15.22 -12.50 7.51
N TYR A 144 -14.84 -12.04 6.32
CA TYR A 144 -13.58 -11.32 6.12
C TYR A 144 -13.55 -9.98 6.86
N ALA A 145 -14.64 -9.21 6.81
CA ALA A 145 -14.74 -7.94 7.52
C ALA A 145 -14.62 -8.14 9.05
N LEU A 146 -15.41 -9.06 9.61
CA LEU A 146 -15.42 -9.33 11.06
C LEU A 146 -14.10 -9.93 11.55
N LYS A 147 -13.47 -10.82 10.77
CA LYS A 147 -12.21 -11.47 11.15
C LYS A 147 -11.08 -10.48 11.43
N TYR A 148 -11.07 -9.34 10.74
CA TYR A 148 -9.99 -8.35 10.82
C TYR A 148 -10.48 -6.98 11.30
N GLU A 149 -11.59 -6.95 12.02
CA GLU A 149 -12.25 -5.71 12.48
C GLU A 149 -11.28 -4.73 13.15
N GLU A 150 -10.51 -5.19 14.13
CA GLU A 150 -9.56 -4.32 14.85
C GLU A 150 -8.47 -3.79 13.91
N THR A 151 -8.02 -4.58 12.94
CA THR A 151 -7.06 -4.15 11.93
C THR A 151 -7.63 -3.15 10.94
N PHE A 152 -8.93 -3.22 10.64
CA PHE A 152 -9.63 -2.21 9.84
C PHE A 152 -9.88 -0.91 10.61
N LYS A 153 -9.98 -0.98 11.94
CA LYS A 153 -10.08 0.18 12.83
C LYS A 153 -8.74 0.86 13.10
N THR A 154 -7.59 0.24 12.81
CA THR A 154 -6.26 0.88 13.00
C THR A 154 -6.15 2.25 12.32
N VAL A 155 -6.84 2.48 11.20
CA VAL A 155 -6.86 3.79 10.51
C VAL A 155 -7.37 4.95 11.40
N LEU A 156 -8.10 4.63 12.48
CA LEU A 156 -8.63 5.58 13.45
C LEU A 156 -7.60 6.00 14.50
N THR A 157 -6.41 5.39 14.54
CA THR A 157 -5.37 5.71 15.54
C THR A 157 -4.45 6.82 15.09
N ASP A 158 -4.30 7.04 13.78
CA ASP A 158 -3.36 8.00 13.20
C ASP A 158 -3.91 8.58 11.88
N GLY A 159 -3.94 9.90 11.76
CA GLY A 159 -4.51 10.61 10.61
C GLY A 159 -3.65 10.59 9.34
N SER A 160 -2.41 10.12 9.44
CA SER A 160 -1.51 9.92 8.29
C SER A 160 -1.78 8.63 7.52
N LEU A 161 -2.47 7.68 8.17
CA LEU A 161 -2.89 6.42 7.56
C LEU A 161 -3.95 6.65 6.49
N VAL A 162 -4.04 5.73 5.54
CA VAL A 162 -5.00 5.77 4.42
C VAL A 162 -6.00 4.63 4.45
N LEU A 163 -7.23 4.86 3.99
CA LEU A 163 -8.29 3.85 4.01
C LEU A 163 -8.04 2.68 3.03
N SER A 164 -7.21 2.89 2.01
CA SER A 164 -6.85 1.85 1.03
C SER A 164 -5.35 1.80 0.73
N ASN A 165 -4.85 0.59 0.49
CA ASN A 165 -3.47 0.36 0.00
C ASN A 165 -3.35 0.52 -1.53
N ASN A 166 -4.27 1.24 -2.17
CA ASN A 166 -4.31 1.40 -3.63
C ASN A 166 -3.02 2.03 -4.19
N LEU A 167 -2.27 2.78 -3.38
CA LEU A 167 -0.95 3.30 -3.77
C LEU A 167 0.02 2.14 -4.11
N ALA A 168 0.04 1.10 -3.29
CA ALA A 168 0.84 -0.10 -3.51
C ALA A 168 0.36 -0.88 -4.74
N GLU A 169 -0.96 -1.06 -4.87
CA GLU A 169 -1.54 -1.74 -6.05
C GLU A 169 -1.24 -1.00 -7.35
N ARG A 170 -1.14 0.33 -7.34
CA ARG A 170 -0.77 1.11 -8.53
C ARG A 170 0.71 0.99 -8.83
N ALA A 171 1.58 1.04 -7.82
CA ALA A 171 3.03 0.94 -8.01
C ALA A 171 3.42 -0.37 -8.71
N ILE A 172 2.90 -1.51 -8.26
CA ILE A 172 3.23 -2.82 -8.87
C ILE A 172 2.75 -2.95 -10.34
N LYS A 173 1.75 -2.19 -10.79
CA LYS A 173 1.22 -2.30 -12.17
C LYS A 173 2.27 -1.98 -13.23
N GLY A 174 3.13 -0.98 -13.00
CA GLY A 174 4.18 -0.61 -13.95
C GLY A 174 5.10 -1.80 -14.22
N LEU A 175 5.54 -2.46 -13.15
CA LEU A 175 6.36 -3.68 -13.23
C LEU A 175 5.62 -4.82 -13.93
N VAL A 176 4.36 -5.07 -13.58
CA VAL A 176 3.56 -6.15 -14.19
C VAL A 176 3.39 -5.95 -15.70
N MET A 177 3.19 -4.71 -16.15
CA MET A 177 3.11 -4.37 -17.57
C MET A 177 4.48 -4.47 -18.24
N GLY A 178 5.53 -3.93 -17.61
CA GLY A 178 6.90 -4.00 -18.10
C GLY A 178 7.37 -5.43 -18.31
N ARG A 179 7.11 -6.35 -17.36
CA ARG A 179 7.46 -7.77 -17.47
C ARG A 179 6.84 -8.46 -18.69
N LYS A 180 5.68 -8.02 -19.16
CA LYS A 180 5.07 -8.56 -20.39
C LYS A 180 5.83 -8.12 -21.65
N ASN A 181 6.54 -6.99 -21.59
CA ASN A 181 7.23 -6.36 -22.71
C ASN A 181 8.76 -6.56 -22.68
N TRP A 182 9.35 -6.84 -21.51
CA TRP A 182 10.79 -7.14 -21.37
C TRP A 182 11.08 -8.58 -21.76
N LEU A 183 11.02 -8.84 -23.08
CA LEU A 183 11.38 -10.11 -23.68
C LEU A 183 12.81 -10.48 -23.24
N PHE A 184 13.03 -11.75 -22.91
CA PHE A 184 14.33 -12.30 -22.49
C PHE A 184 14.82 -11.96 -21.07
N SER A 185 14.01 -11.34 -20.20
CA SER A 185 14.28 -11.26 -18.75
C SER A 185 14.02 -12.63 -18.08
N GLN A 186 15.03 -13.52 -18.09
CA GLN A 186 14.87 -14.93 -17.69
C GLN A 186 15.66 -15.33 -16.44
N SER A 187 16.62 -14.53 -15.97
CA SER A 187 17.45 -14.86 -14.81
C SER A 187 16.95 -14.22 -13.53
N PHE A 188 17.16 -14.90 -12.40
CA PHE A 188 16.84 -14.38 -11.07
C PHE A 188 17.61 -13.09 -10.75
N GLU A 189 18.90 -13.06 -11.13
CA GLU A 189 19.74 -11.87 -10.95
C GLU A 189 19.30 -10.72 -11.86
N GLY A 190 18.87 -10.99 -13.10
CA GLY A 190 18.29 -9.96 -13.97
C GLY A 190 16.98 -9.38 -13.41
N ALA A 191 16.17 -10.21 -12.76
CA ALA A 191 14.97 -9.75 -12.07
C ALA A 191 15.28 -8.89 -10.83
N LYS A 192 16.31 -9.25 -10.06
CA LYS A 192 16.82 -8.38 -8.96
C LYS A 192 17.31 -7.04 -9.48
N SER A 193 18.15 -7.02 -10.52
CA SER A 193 18.62 -5.77 -11.14
C SER A 193 17.47 -4.91 -11.64
N SER A 194 16.45 -5.52 -12.25
CA SER A 194 15.24 -4.82 -12.69
C SER A 194 14.49 -4.20 -11.50
N ALA A 195 14.36 -4.93 -10.38
CA ALA A 195 13.75 -4.41 -9.15
C ALA A 195 14.52 -3.19 -8.60
N ILE A 196 15.85 -3.24 -8.59
CA ILE A 196 16.70 -2.13 -8.11
C ILE A 196 16.52 -0.90 -9.00
N ILE A 197 16.63 -1.05 -10.33
CA ILE A 197 16.47 0.05 -11.29
C ILE A 197 15.09 0.69 -11.15
N LEU A 198 14.01 -0.11 -11.12
CA LEU A 198 12.65 0.40 -10.94
C LEU A 198 12.47 1.11 -9.59
N SER A 199 13.15 0.65 -8.54
CA SER A 199 13.09 1.31 -7.24
C SER A 199 13.67 2.73 -7.30
N LEU A 200 14.81 2.90 -7.98
CA LEU A 200 15.42 4.22 -8.19
C LEU A 200 14.50 5.13 -9.03
N LEU A 201 13.99 4.63 -10.15
CA LEU A 201 13.11 5.40 -11.04
C LEU A 201 11.80 5.80 -10.35
N GLU A 202 11.11 4.86 -9.70
CA GLU A 202 9.82 5.14 -9.06
C GLU A 202 9.97 5.97 -7.78
N THR A 203 11.10 5.86 -7.07
CA THR A 203 11.41 6.77 -5.97
C THR A 203 11.67 8.19 -6.50
N ALA A 204 12.44 8.34 -7.59
CA ALA A 204 12.68 9.65 -8.21
C ALA A 204 11.37 10.35 -8.61
N LYS A 205 10.47 9.62 -9.31
CA LYS A 205 9.12 10.13 -9.67
C LYS A 205 8.33 10.58 -8.46
N ARG A 206 8.34 9.80 -7.36
CA ARG A 206 7.63 10.17 -6.13
C ARG A 206 8.19 11.42 -5.47
N ASN A 207 9.45 11.77 -5.73
CA ASN A 207 10.10 12.99 -5.24
C ASN A 207 10.03 14.14 -6.26
N GLY A 208 9.26 14.00 -7.34
CA GLY A 208 9.06 15.05 -8.34
C GLY A 208 10.25 15.28 -9.26
N LEU A 209 11.13 14.29 -9.43
CA LEU A 209 12.27 14.37 -10.34
C LEU A 209 11.97 13.76 -11.71
N ASP A 210 12.64 14.28 -12.73
CA ASP A 210 12.81 13.57 -14.00
C ASP A 210 13.67 12.31 -13.77
N SER A 211 13.10 11.16 -14.09
CA SER A 211 13.72 9.87 -13.77
C SER A 211 14.96 9.58 -14.62
N GLU A 212 15.00 10.08 -15.86
CA GLU A 212 16.13 9.91 -16.76
C GLU A 212 17.29 10.78 -16.29
N LYS A 213 17.03 12.07 -16.01
CA LYS A 213 18.05 12.98 -15.45
C LYS A 213 18.62 12.43 -14.14
N TYR A 214 17.76 11.95 -13.25
CA TYR A 214 18.22 11.38 -11.98
C TYR A 214 19.11 10.15 -12.19
N LEU A 215 18.74 9.24 -13.09
CA LEU A 215 19.56 8.07 -13.37
C LEU A 215 20.90 8.46 -14.00
N THR A 216 20.90 9.41 -14.94
CA THR A 216 22.11 9.99 -15.53
C THR A 216 22.99 10.63 -14.47
N TYR A 217 22.42 11.46 -13.59
CA TYR A 217 23.14 12.10 -12.49
C TYR A 217 23.84 11.06 -11.59
N LEU A 218 23.12 10.00 -11.21
CA LEU A 218 23.71 8.91 -10.41
C LEU A 218 24.87 8.23 -11.15
N LEU A 219 24.69 7.92 -12.44
CA LEU A 219 25.70 7.22 -13.26
C LEU A 219 26.93 8.10 -13.58
N GLU A 220 26.77 9.42 -13.64
CA GLU A 220 27.87 10.35 -13.86
C GLU A 220 28.63 10.67 -12.58
N LYS A 221 27.93 10.82 -11.44
CA LYS A 221 28.55 11.32 -10.21
C LYS A 221 29.05 10.20 -9.30
N LEU A 222 28.26 9.14 -9.08
CA LEU A 222 28.62 8.09 -8.13
C LEU A 222 29.91 7.34 -8.45
N PRO A 223 30.24 7.00 -9.72
CA PRO A 223 31.51 6.33 -10.02
C PRO A 223 32.76 7.16 -9.71
N ASN A 224 32.61 8.49 -9.61
CA ASN A 224 33.69 9.42 -9.29
C ASN A 224 33.82 9.69 -7.79
N GLU A 225 33.01 9.03 -6.96
CA GLU A 225 33.04 9.18 -5.51
C GLU A 225 34.11 8.24 -4.91
N GLU A 226 35.16 8.81 -4.30
CA GLU A 226 36.28 8.05 -3.73
C GLU A 226 35.86 7.06 -2.64
N SER A 227 34.72 7.32 -1.99
CA SER A 227 34.17 6.49 -0.92
C SER A 227 32.79 5.93 -1.22
N PHE A 228 32.58 5.54 -2.49
CA PHE A 228 31.43 4.76 -2.97
C PHE A 228 31.27 3.46 -2.17
N ALA A 229 30.46 3.53 -1.10
CA ALA A 229 30.00 2.45 -0.21
C ALA A 229 29.59 3.03 1.16
N LYS A 230 30.07 4.23 1.52
CA LYS A 230 29.70 4.86 2.78
C LYS A 230 28.29 5.41 2.70
N LYS A 231 27.41 4.93 3.60
CA LYS A 231 26.01 5.37 3.67
C LYS A 231 25.86 6.90 3.74
N ALA A 232 26.67 7.55 4.57
CA ALA A 232 26.65 9.01 4.73
C ALA A 232 26.92 9.78 3.44
N VAL A 233 27.72 9.20 2.53
CA VAL A 233 28.03 9.80 1.23
C VAL A 233 26.85 9.60 0.28
N LEU A 234 26.27 8.40 0.26
CA LEU A 234 25.10 8.09 -0.56
C LEU A 234 23.87 8.94 -0.21
N GLU A 235 23.75 9.42 1.03
CA GLU A 235 22.65 10.30 1.45
C GLU A 235 22.57 11.60 0.63
N ALA A 236 23.71 12.15 0.19
CA ALA A 236 23.75 13.34 -0.66
C ALA A 236 23.17 13.11 -2.07
N TYR A 237 23.08 11.85 -2.50
CA TYR A 237 22.58 11.45 -3.82
C TYR A 237 21.11 11.00 -3.78
N LEU A 238 20.48 11.00 -2.60
CA LEU A 238 19.09 10.58 -2.49
C LEU A 238 18.14 11.61 -3.13
N PRO A 239 16.96 11.18 -3.61
CA PRO A 239 16.07 12.03 -4.41
C PRO A 239 15.57 13.30 -3.72
N TRP A 240 15.67 13.38 -2.40
CA TRP A 240 15.23 14.54 -1.61
C TRP A 240 16.37 15.49 -1.23
N SER A 241 17.61 15.22 -1.63
CA SER A 241 18.72 16.14 -1.36
C SER A 241 18.58 17.40 -2.21
N GLU A 242 19.03 18.54 -1.67
CA GLU A 242 18.87 19.85 -2.32
C GLU A 242 19.54 19.89 -3.71
N THR A 243 20.76 19.36 -3.82
CA THR A 243 21.50 19.31 -5.09
C THR A 243 20.80 18.46 -6.13
N VAL A 244 20.34 17.25 -5.76
CA VAL A 244 19.61 16.38 -6.69
C VAL A 244 18.29 17.05 -7.11
N GLN A 245 17.60 17.70 -6.18
CA GLN A 245 16.36 18.43 -6.48
C GLN A 245 16.59 19.62 -7.42
N ALA A 246 17.74 20.29 -7.36
CA ALA A 246 18.09 21.37 -8.27
C ALA A 246 18.43 20.85 -9.68
N ASP A 247 19.18 19.76 -9.77
CA ASP A 247 19.74 19.28 -11.03
C ASP A 247 18.79 18.35 -11.80
N CYS A 248 17.89 17.64 -11.11
CA CYS A 248 17.10 16.56 -11.69
C CYS A 248 15.59 16.84 -11.79
N LYS A 249 15.12 18.07 -11.56
CA LYS A 249 13.72 18.45 -11.79
C LYS A 249 13.37 18.64 -13.26
#